data_AF-A0A8T1TCG7-F1
#
_entry.id   AF-A0A8T1TCG7-F1
#
_cell.length_a   1.000
_cell.length_b   1.000
_cell.length_c   1.000
_cell.angle_alpha   90.00
_cell.angle_beta   90.00
_cell.angle_gamma   90.00
#
_symmetry.space_group_name_H-M   'P 1'
#
loop_
_entity.id
_entity.type
_entity.pdbx_description
1 polymer ?
#
loop_
_entity_poly.entity_id
_entity_poly.type
_entity_poly.pdbx_seq_one_letter_code
_entity_poly.pdbx_strand_id
1 'polypeptide(L)'
;PWVWSTNSSSSIVIISPGGINKTMNELPCDTAHYAFLSCVVGTLTLAIFLRVSSLPKMILLLFVTILYIVVLELSGYRKAVGGGSFYMRGYEPILAILLFSCALALHSRQVDLKLRLDYLWAVQAEEERDDMERVKLDNKRILFNLLPAHVAQHFLMSNPRNMDLYYQSYSQVGVMFASIPNFNDFYIELDGNNMGVECLRLLNEIIADFDELLDKECYKDIEKIKTIGSTYMSAVGLVPTTGTKAKKSIDSHLSTL
;
A
#
# COMPACT_ATOMS: atom_id res chain seq x y z
N PRO A 1 -20.33 53.45 12.75
CA PRO A 1 -20.77 52.41 13.71
C PRO A 1 -19.56 51.52 14.05
N TRP A 2 -18.79 51.75 15.10
CA TRP A 2 -19.19 51.78 16.51
C TRP A 2 -18.18 52.64 17.27
N VAL A 3 -18.68 53.54 18.12
CA VAL A 3 -17.89 54.38 19.02
C VAL A 3 -17.59 53.55 20.27
N TRP A 4 -16.32 53.49 20.67
CA TRP A 4 -15.92 52.94 21.97
C TRP A 4 -16.42 53.88 23.07
N SER A 5 -17.48 53.47 23.77
CA SER A 5 -17.88 54.10 25.02
C SER A 5 -16.96 53.61 26.14
N THR A 6 -15.94 54.41 26.41
CA THR A 6 -15.18 54.40 27.67
C THR A 6 -16.11 54.80 28.82
N ASN A 7 -15.91 54.14 29.97
CA ASN A 7 -16.60 54.31 31.26
C ASN A 7 -17.97 53.64 31.42
N SER A 8 -17.94 52.41 31.93
CA SER A 8 -18.99 51.89 32.79
C SER A 8 -18.35 51.36 34.09
N SER A 9 -18.00 52.26 35.00
CA SER A 9 -17.70 51.89 36.39
C SER A 9 -19.02 51.75 37.13
N SER A 10 -19.66 50.58 37.05
CA SER A 10 -20.90 50.31 37.78
C SER A 10 -20.56 49.87 39.21
N SER A 11 -20.48 50.83 40.12
CA SER A 11 -20.29 50.56 41.55
C SER A 11 -21.65 50.56 42.26
N ILE A 12 -22.08 49.39 42.75
CA ILE A 12 -23.24 49.26 43.62
C ILE A 12 -22.86 49.78 45.02
N VAL A 13 -23.51 50.86 45.45
CA VAL A 13 -23.37 51.45 46.79
C VAL A 13 -24.55 51.03 47.64
N ILE A 14 -24.31 50.29 48.73
CA ILE A 14 -25.32 49.99 49.76
C ILE A 14 -25.11 50.97 50.93
N ILE A 15 -26.12 51.80 51.19
CA ILE A 15 -26.14 52.74 52.32
C ILE A 15 -26.68 51.99 53.55
N SER A 16 -25.81 51.63 54.48
CA SER A 16 -26.22 51.25 55.85
C SER A 16 -26.35 52.51 56.72
N PRO A 17 -27.19 52.51 57.79
CA PRO A 17 -27.54 53.70 58.58
C PRO A 17 -26.43 54.14 59.55
N GLY A 18 -25.18 54.19 59.05
CA GLY A 18 -23.97 54.49 59.80
C GLY A 18 -22.78 54.74 58.88
N GLY A 19 -22.92 55.70 57.95
CA GLY A 19 -21.85 56.57 57.44
C GLY A 19 -20.52 55.97 56.93
N ILE A 20 -20.44 54.71 56.52
CA ILE A 20 -19.21 54.15 55.93
C ILE A 20 -19.49 53.68 54.51
N ASN A 21 -18.97 54.43 53.53
CA ASN A 21 -18.98 54.07 52.11
C ASN A 21 -18.01 52.90 51.89
N LYS A 22 -18.52 51.70 51.58
CA LYS A 22 -17.73 50.59 51.02
C LYS A 22 -18.14 50.36 49.57
N THR A 23 -17.20 50.55 48.64
CA THR A 23 -17.32 50.13 47.24
C THR A 23 -16.92 48.65 47.14
N MET A 24 -17.83 47.78 46.71
CA MET A 24 -17.44 46.45 46.21
C MET A 24 -16.93 46.61 44.78
N ASN A 25 -15.75 46.03 44.51
CA ASN A 25 -15.25 45.88 43.14
C ASN A 25 -16.18 44.91 42.38
N GLU A 26 -16.45 45.23 41.11
CA GLU A 26 -17.25 44.42 40.17
C GLU A 26 -16.86 42.94 40.18
N LEU A 27 -17.88 42.06 40.10
CA LEU A 27 -17.72 40.62 39.97
C LEU A 27 -16.94 40.29 38.68
N PRO A 28 -15.84 39.51 38.72
CA PRO A 28 -15.07 39.15 37.54
C PRO A 28 -15.60 37.88 36.83
N CYS A 29 -16.91 37.63 36.86
CA CYS A 29 -17.45 36.33 36.46
C CYS A 29 -17.62 36.12 34.94
N ASP A 30 -17.72 37.17 34.11
CA ASP A 30 -17.90 36.97 32.66
C ASP A 30 -16.58 36.75 31.90
N THR A 31 -15.48 37.34 32.36
CA THR A 31 -14.16 37.26 31.69
C THR A 31 -13.59 35.82 31.66
N ALA A 32 -13.96 34.98 32.63
CA ALA A 32 -13.43 33.62 32.77
C ALA A 32 -13.95 32.66 31.68
N HIS A 33 -15.21 32.80 31.27
CA HIS A 33 -15.79 31.97 30.21
C HIS A 33 -15.18 32.28 28.84
N TYR A 34 -14.94 33.56 28.54
CA TYR A 34 -14.26 33.99 27.31
C TYR A 34 -12.80 33.52 27.26
N ALA A 35 -12.09 33.56 28.39
CA ALA A 35 -10.75 33.03 28.48
C ALA A 35 -10.72 31.52 28.17
N PHE A 36 -11.67 30.74 28.71
CA PHE A 36 -11.72 29.29 28.50
C PHE A 36 -12.00 28.95 27.03
N LEU A 37 -12.96 29.65 26.40
CA LEU A 37 -13.23 29.52 24.96
C LEU A 37 -12.01 29.86 24.12
N SER A 38 -11.28 30.93 24.46
CA SER A 38 -10.03 31.28 23.77
C SER A 38 -8.95 30.20 23.92
N CYS A 39 -8.87 29.53 25.07
CA CYS A 39 -7.96 28.42 25.31
C CYS A 39 -8.30 27.21 24.42
N VAL A 40 -9.58 26.84 24.37
CA VAL A 40 -10.07 25.72 23.56
C VAL A 40 -9.77 25.98 22.08
N VAL A 41 -10.05 27.18 21.58
CA VAL A 41 -9.76 27.53 20.17
C VAL A 41 -8.26 27.52 19.89
N GLY A 42 -7.44 28.11 20.78
CA GLY A 42 -5.99 28.18 20.61
C GLY A 42 -5.27 26.83 20.72
N THR A 43 -5.80 25.88 21.49
CA THR A 43 -5.25 24.52 21.60
C THR A 43 -5.77 23.59 20.51
N LEU A 44 -6.98 23.84 19.98
CA LEU A 44 -7.53 23.10 18.85
C LEU A 44 -6.79 23.40 17.54
N THR A 45 -6.34 24.64 17.32
CA THR A 45 -5.52 24.97 16.14
C THR A 45 -4.19 24.23 16.13
N LEU A 46 -3.62 23.90 17.29
CA LEU A 46 -2.41 23.08 17.41
C LEU A 46 -2.65 21.63 16.95
N ALA A 47 -3.88 21.12 17.04
CA ALA A 47 -4.24 19.77 16.58
C ALA A 47 -4.23 19.64 15.05
N ILE A 48 -4.36 20.75 14.30
CA ILE A 48 -4.48 20.77 12.83
C ILE A 48 -3.14 20.47 12.13
N PHE A 49 -1.99 20.63 12.81
CA PHE A 49 -0.67 20.40 12.22
C PHE A 49 -0.33 18.91 12.02
N LEU A 50 -1.13 18.18 11.24
CA LEU A 50 -1.07 16.72 11.05
C LEU A 50 0.32 16.19 10.64
N ARG A 51 1.16 16.99 9.96
CA ARG A 51 2.50 16.57 9.47
C ARG A 51 3.65 16.66 10.47
N VAL A 52 3.49 17.33 11.61
CA VAL A 52 4.58 17.48 12.59
C VAL A 52 4.56 16.30 13.58
N SER A 53 5.73 15.83 14.01
CA SER A 53 5.86 14.76 15.03
C SER A 53 5.09 15.12 16.31
N SER A 54 4.59 14.09 17.01
CA SER A 54 3.78 14.31 18.22
C SER A 54 4.55 14.98 19.36
N LEU A 55 5.87 14.76 19.49
CA LEU A 55 6.70 15.32 20.56
C LEU A 55 6.69 16.86 20.66
N PRO A 56 7.04 17.65 19.62
CA PRO A 56 6.99 19.11 19.69
C PRO A 56 5.57 19.64 19.93
N LYS A 57 4.52 18.98 19.40
CA LYS A 57 3.13 19.34 19.69
C LYS A 57 2.80 19.18 21.17
N MET A 58 3.27 18.10 21.79
CA MET A 58 3.07 17.83 23.21
C MET A 58 3.79 18.85 24.10
N ILE A 59 5.03 19.22 23.73
CA ILE A 59 5.81 20.24 24.45
C ILE A 59 5.11 21.61 24.34
N LEU A 60 4.66 21.97 23.13
CA LEU A 60 3.95 23.23 22.90
C LEU A 60 2.60 23.27 23.64
N LEU A 61 1.83 22.17 23.60
CA LEU A 61 0.57 22.04 24.33
C LEU A 61 0.78 22.19 25.83
N LEU A 62 1.82 21.55 26.40
CA LEU A 62 2.19 21.69 27.80
C LEU A 62 2.53 23.15 28.13
N PHE A 63 3.37 23.81 27.33
CA PHE A 63 3.71 25.22 27.53
C PHE A 63 2.48 26.14 27.51
N VAL A 64 1.59 25.99 26.52
CA VAL A 64 0.36 26.77 26.40
C VAL A 64 -0.57 26.53 27.58
N THR A 65 -0.70 25.28 28.06
CA THR A 65 -1.53 24.99 29.25
C THR A 65 -0.98 25.61 30.53
N ILE A 66 0.34 25.58 30.74
CA ILE A 66 0.97 26.21 31.91
C ILE A 66 0.75 27.72 31.88
N LEU A 67 0.99 28.36 30.74
CA LEU A 67 0.76 29.80 30.56
C LEU A 67 -0.68 30.16 30.90
N TYR A 68 -1.64 29.37 30.42
CA TYR A 68 -3.04 29.61 30.64
C TYR A 68 -3.44 29.46 32.13
N ILE A 69 -2.92 28.45 32.84
CA ILE A 69 -3.14 28.29 34.29
C ILE A 69 -2.57 29.49 35.06
N VAL A 70 -1.38 29.96 34.70
CA VAL A 70 -0.75 31.14 35.33
C VAL A 70 -1.60 32.39 35.12
N VAL A 71 -2.12 32.62 33.90
CA VAL A 71 -3.00 33.76 33.61
C VAL A 71 -4.28 33.70 34.44
N LEU A 72 -4.87 32.51 34.60
CA LEU A 72 -6.09 32.30 35.39
C LEU A 72 -5.87 32.55 36.89
N GLU A 73 -4.71 32.18 37.42
CA GLU A 73 -4.28 32.49 38.80
C GLU A 73 -3.98 33.98 39.01
N LEU A 74 -3.29 34.62 38.06
CA LEU A 74 -2.92 36.03 38.13
C LEU A 74 -4.13 36.97 38.01
N SER A 75 -5.14 36.57 37.23
CA SER A 75 -6.42 37.28 37.11
C SER A 75 -7.23 37.28 38.42
N GLY A 76 -6.78 36.57 39.46
CA GLY A 76 -7.44 36.54 40.76
C GLY A 76 -8.80 35.83 40.73
N TYR A 77 -9.10 35.04 39.67
CA TYR A 77 -10.37 34.34 39.50
C TYR A 77 -10.73 33.50 40.73
N ARG A 78 -9.75 32.75 41.26
CA ARG A 78 -9.94 31.93 42.47
C ARG A 78 -10.29 32.76 43.70
N LYS A 79 -9.69 33.95 43.85
CA LYS A 79 -9.96 34.87 44.97
C LYS A 79 -11.32 35.54 44.84
N ALA A 80 -11.79 35.76 43.61
CA ALA A 80 -13.05 36.43 43.35
C ALA A 80 -14.27 35.52 43.36
N VAL A 81 -14.10 34.25 42.99
CA VAL A 81 -15.16 33.23 43.04
C VAL A 81 -15.31 32.62 44.44
N GLY A 82 -14.30 32.74 45.31
CA GLY A 82 -14.29 32.14 46.64
C GLY A 82 -13.85 33.09 47.75
N GLY A 83 -14.79 33.73 48.42
CA GLY A 83 -14.56 34.51 49.65
C GLY A 83 -14.28 33.67 50.92
N GLY A 84 -13.57 32.53 50.82
CA GLY A 84 -13.28 31.66 51.98
C GLY A 84 -12.46 30.40 51.66
N SER A 85 -11.68 29.93 52.64
CA SER A 85 -10.53 29.01 52.55
C SER A 85 -10.76 27.58 51.99
N PHE A 86 -11.99 27.13 51.70
CA PHE A 86 -12.27 25.72 51.39
C PHE A 86 -13.46 25.48 50.42
N TYR A 87 -13.49 26.12 49.25
CA TYR A 87 -14.54 25.83 48.24
C TYR A 87 -13.98 25.29 46.92
N MET A 88 -14.39 24.05 46.60
CA MET A 88 -14.06 23.23 45.42
C MET A 88 -14.31 23.95 44.07
N ARG A 89 -15.22 24.92 44.04
CA ARG A 89 -15.71 25.59 42.82
C ARG A 89 -14.65 26.40 42.07
N GLY A 90 -13.60 26.86 42.76
CA GLY A 90 -12.47 27.56 42.13
C GLY A 90 -11.55 26.66 41.29
N TYR A 91 -11.58 25.34 41.52
CA TYR A 91 -10.72 24.37 40.82
C TYR A 91 -11.38 23.76 39.57
N GLU A 92 -12.69 23.94 39.38
CA GLU A 92 -13.45 23.42 38.23
C GLU A 92 -12.83 23.78 36.86
N PRO A 93 -12.47 25.05 36.55
CA PRO A 93 -11.91 25.39 35.24
C PRO A 93 -10.51 24.83 35.03
N ILE A 94 -9.68 24.79 36.08
CA ILE A 94 -8.32 24.23 36.03
C ILE A 94 -8.39 22.73 35.70
N LEU A 95 -9.27 22.01 36.38
CA LEU A 95 -9.50 20.59 36.11
C LEU A 95 -10.01 20.37 34.68
N ALA A 96 -10.95 21.18 34.21
CA ALA A 96 -11.48 21.08 32.85
C ALA A 96 -10.39 21.27 31.78
N ILE A 97 -9.49 22.25 31.97
CA ILE A 97 -8.39 22.53 31.04
C ILE A 97 -7.36 21.40 31.04
N LEU A 98 -7.04 20.85 32.22
CA LEU A 98 -6.11 19.71 32.34
C LEU A 98 -6.68 18.44 31.69
N LEU A 99 -7.97 18.16 31.87
CA LEU A 99 -8.62 17.02 31.22
C LEU A 99 -8.66 17.20 29.70
N PHE A 100 -9.03 18.40 29.23
CA PHE A 100 -9.08 18.70 27.81
C PHE A 100 -7.69 18.62 27.15
N SER A 101 -6.66 19.17 27.78
CA SER A 101 -5.29 19.09 27.27
C SER A 101 -4.76 17.66 27.25
N CYS A 102 -5.04 16.86 28.29
CA CYS A 102 -4.71 15.43 28.31
C CYS A 102 -5.40 14.67 27.17
N ALA A 103 -6.69 14.93 26.92
CA ALA A 103 -7.41 14.33 25.81
C ALA A 103 -6.80 14.70 24.43
N LEU A 104 -6.49 15.97 24.21
CA LEU A 104 -5.84 16.43 22.97
C LEU A 104 -4.44 15.81 22.80
N ALA A 105 -3.68 15.71 23.88
CA ALA A 105 -2.39 15.04 23.90
C ALA A 105 -2.49 13.58 23.45
N LEU A 106 -3.39 12.81 24.06
CA LEU A 106 -3.64 11.41 23.70
C LEU A 106 -4.11 11.26 22.25
N HIS A 107 -5.04 12.10 21.82
CA HIS A 107 -5.52 12.13 20.44
C HIS A 107 -4.38 12.42 19.45
N SER A 108 -3.53 13.41 19.74
CA SER A 108 -2.39 13.75 18.88
C SER A 108 -1.39 12.60 18.75
N ARG A 109 -1.15 11.85 19.83
CA ARG A 109 -0.31 10.66 19.85
C ARG A 109 -0.94 9.50 19.08
N GLN A 110 -2.26 9.29 19.26
CA GLN A 110 -2.99 8.23 18.57
C GLN A 110 -3.00 8.44 17.05
N VAL A 111 -3.18 9.68 16.59
CA VAL A 111 -3.14 10.01 15.15
C VAL A 111 -1.75 9.79 14.56
N ASP A 112 -0.67 10.23 15.22
CA ASP A 112 0.71 10.00 14.76
C ASP A 112 1.04 8.50 14.66
N LEU A 113 0.66 7.71 15.67
CA LEU A 113 0.85 6.26 15.65
C LEU A 113 0.03 5.59 14.55
N LYS A 114 -1.23 5.99 14.37
CA LYS A 114 -2.10 5.46 13.31
C LYS A 114 -1.51 5.75 11.93
N LEU A 115 -1.07 6.98 11.66
CA LEU A 115 -0.46 7.32 10.37
C LEU A 115 0.82 6.53 10.08
N ARG A 116 1.66 6.30 11.09
CA ARG A 116 2.87 5.48 10.93
C ARG A 116 2.53 4.02 10.67
N LEU A 117 1.53 3.49 11.37
CA LEU A 117 1.07 2.13 11.17
C LEU A 117 0.44 1.96 9.79
N ASP A 118 -0.40 2.90 9.36
CA ASP A 118 -0.99 2.94 8.03
C ASP A 118 0.10 3.00 6.94
N TYR A 119 1.18 3.78 7.16
CA TYR A 119 2.34 3.78 6.27
C TYR A 119 3.04 2.43 6.22
N LEU A 120 3.30 1.80 7.37
CA LEU A 120 3.95 0.48 7.43
C LEU A 120 3.09 -0.59 6.75
N TRP A 121 1.77 -0.57 6.96
CA TRP A 121 0.85 -1.47 6.29
C TRP A 121 0.78 -1.22 4.78
N ALA A 122 0.83 0.04 4.34
CA ALA A 122 0.89 0.36 2.92
C ALA A 122 2.18 -0.17 2.28
N VAL A 123 3.33 -0.03 2.96
CA VAL A 123 4.60 -0.58 2.49
C VAL A 123 4.59 -2.10 2.45
N GLN A 124 4.10 -2.75 3.52
CA GLN A 124 3.99 -4.21 3.59
C GLN A 124 3.07 -4.77 2.49
N ALA A 125 1.92 -4.12 2.27
CA ALA A 125 0.98 -4.54 1.23
C ALA A 125 1.57 -4.40 -0.18
N GLU A 126 2.40 -3.37 -0.40
CA GLU A 126 3.08 -3.18 -1.69
C GLU A 126 4.17 -4.24 -1.91
N GLU A 127 4.94 -4.59 -0.87
CA GLU A 127 5.94 -5.66 -0.93
C GLU A 127 5.27 -7.03 -1.23
N GLU A 128 4.19 -7.35 -0.51
CA GLU A 128 3.41 -8.58 -0.75
C GLU A 128 2.79 -8.62 -2.16
N ARG A 129 2.35 -7.47 -2.68
CA ARG A 129 1.85 -7.35 -4.06
C ARG A 129 2.95 -7.65 -5.07
N ASP A 130 4.13 -7.07 -4.90
CA ASP A 130 5.27 -7.27 -5.79
C ASP A 130 5.74 -8.73 -5.78
N ASP A 131 5.80 -9.37 -4.60
CA ASP A 131 6.14 -10.79 -4.49
C ASP A 131 5.09 -11.70 -5.14
N MET A 132 3.81 -11.41 -4.97
CA MET A 132 2.73 -12.11 -5.67
C MET A 132 2.86 -11.98 -7.18
N GLU A 133 3.23 -10.80 -7.69
CA GLU A 133 3.45 -10.58 -9.12
C GLU A 133 4.65 -11.36 -9.66
N ARG A 134 5.76 -11.43 -8.91
CA ARG A 134 6.93 -12.25 -9.27
C ARG A 134 6.55 -13.72 -9.38
N VAL A 135 5.91 -14.28 -8.36
CA VAL A 135 5.46 -15.68 -8.35
C VAL A 135 4.49 -15.96 -9.50
N LYS A 136 3.58 -15.02 -9.80
CA LYS A 136 2.66 -15.15 -10.93
C LYS A 136 3.39 -15.19 -12.28
N LEU A 137 4.40 -14.34 -12.47
CA LEU A 137 5.21 -14.32 -13.69
C LEU A 137 6.03 -15.60 -13.84
N ASP A 138 6.63 -16.09 -12.77
CA ASP A 138 7.38 -17.35 -12.77
C ASP A 138 6.48 -18.54 -13.09
N ASN A 139 5.32 -18.65 -12.45
CA ASN A 139 4.32 -19.68 -12.76
C ASN A 139 3.85 -19.60 -14.21
N LYS A 140 3.62 -18.38 -14.72
CA LYS A 140 3.24 -18.15 -16.11
C LYS A 140 4.35 -18.62 -17.06
N ARG A 141 5.62 -18.31 -16.76
CA ARG A 141 6.78 -18.76 -17.55
C ARG A 141 6.88 -20.29 -17.58
N ILE A 142 6.75 -20.94 -16.43
CA ILE A 142 6.76 -22.41 -16.34
C ILE A 142 5.62 -23.01 -17.16
N LEU A 143 4.43 -22.43 -17.09
CA LEU A 143 3.26 -22.89 -17.84
C LEU A 143 3.50 -22.82 -19.35
N PHE A 144 4.05 -21.71 -19.86
CA PHE A 144 4.37 -21.56 -21.28
C PHE A 144 5.56 -22.40 -21.74
N ASN A 145 6.44 -22.82 -20.83
CA ASN A 145 7.49 -23.79 -21.16
C ASN A 145 6.94 -25.23 -21.30
N LEU A 146 5.81 -25.53 -20.64
CA LEU A 146 5.20 -26.86 -20.68
C LEU A 146 4.14 -26.99 -21.78
N LEU A 147 3.39 -25.92 -22.01
CA LEU A 147 2.23 -25.92 -22.90
C LEU A 147 2.36 -24.86 -24.01
N PRO A 148 1.88 -25.17 -25.22
CA PRO A 148 1.63 -24.19 -26.27
C PRO A 148 0.90 -22.95 -25.76
N ALA A 149 1.21 -21.78 -26.34
CA ALA A 149 0.68 -20.51 -25.84
C ALA A 149 -0.86 -20.44 -25.84
N HIS A 150 -1.49 -20.97 -26.88
CA HIS A 150 -2.95 -21.00 -27.00
C HIS A 150 -3.61 -21.95 -25.98
N VAL A 151 -2.95 -23.07 -25.66
CA VAL A 151 -3.43 -24.05 -24.66
C VAL A 151 -3.27 -23.51 -23.25
N ALA A 152 -2.13 -22.89 -22.94
CA ALA A 152 -1.89 -22.25 -21.66
C ALA A 152 -2.94 -21.16 -21.35
N GLN A 153 -3.32 -20.35 -22.35
CA GLN A 153 -4.39 -19.36 -22.21
C GLN A 153 -5.74 -19.98 -21.87
N HIS A 154 -6.10 -21.10 -22.52
CA HIS A 154 -7.32 -21.83 -22.20
C HIS A 154 -7.36 -22.24 -20.72
N PHE A 155 -6.27 -22.81 -20.19
CA PHE A 155 -6.21 -23.21 -18.78
C PHE A 155 -6.26 -22.02 -17.82
N LEU A 156 -5.61 -20.90 -18.16
CA LEU A 156 -5.64 -19.67 -17.36
C LEU A 156 -7.02 -19.00 -17.32
N MET A 157 -7.82 -19.13 -18.38
CA MET A 157 -9.19 -18.60 -18.45
C MET A 157 -10.24 -19.58 -17.91
N SER A 158 -9.94 -20.87 -17.91
CA SER A 158 -10.83 -21.91 -17.42
C SER A 158 -10.88 -21.98 -15.89
N ASN A 159 -11.94 -22.59 -15.36
CA ASN A 159 -12.08 -22.80 -13.93
C ASN A 159 -10.97 -23.76 -13.42
N PRO A 160 -10.18 -23.40 -12.40
CA PRO A 160 -9.06 -24.23 -11.91
C PRO A 160 -9.48 -25.56 -11.29
N ARG A 161 -10.79 -25.76 -11.04
CA ARG A 161 -11.36 -27.04 -10.60
C ARG A 161 -11.80 -27.93 -11.76
N ASN A 162 -11.71 -27.45 -12.99
CA ASN A 162 -12.01 -28.25 -14.15
C ASN A 162 -10.84 -29.22 -14.41
N MET A 163 -11.09 -30.52 -14.29
CA MET A 163 -10.12 -31.59 -14.53
C MET A 163 -10.29 -32.24 -15.91
N ASP A 164 -11.13 -31.65 -16.76
CA ASP A 164 -11.38 -32.17 -18.10
C ASP A 164 -10.12 -32.07 -18.97
N LEU A 165 -9.90 -33.11 -19.79
CA LEU A 165 -8.81 -33.16 -20.75
C LEU A 165 -9.03 -32.12 -21.87
N TYR A 166 -8.00 -31.35 -22.19
CA TYR A 166 -8.03 -30.45 -23.34
C TYR A 166 -7.77 -31.21 -24.64
N TYR A 167 -8.64 -31.04 -25.63
CA TYR A 167 -8.42 -31.53 -26.99
C TYR A 167 -9.07 -30.59 -28.01
N GLN A 168 -8.50 -30.54 -29.22
CA GLN A 168 -9.00 -29.74 -30.34
C GLN A 168 -8.76 -30.47 -31.65
N SER A 169 -9.75 -30.45 -32.56
CA SER A 169 -9.62 -31.03 -33.89
C SER A 169 -9.08 -29.99 -34.88
N TYR A 170 -8.11 -30.39 -35.69
CA TYR A 170 -7.49 -29.57 -36.74
C TYR A 170 -7.67 -30.25 -38.10
N SER A 171 -8.07 -29.48 -39.12
CA SER A 171 -8.31 -30.00 -40.47
C SER A 171 -7.06 -30.13 -41.32
N GLN A 172 -6.03 -29.32 -41.06
CA GLN A 172 -4.78 -29.27 -41.82
C GLN A 172 -3.61 -29.00 -40.88
N VAL A 173 -2.68 -29.95 -40.77
CA VAL A 173 -1.50 -29.89 -39.92
C VAL A 173 -0.33 -30.54 -40.67
N GLY A 174 0.85 -29.94 -40.60
CA GLY A 174 2.10 -30.55 -41.05
C GLY A 174 2.90 -31.06 -39.85
N VAL A 175 3.51 -32.24 -39.96
CA VAL A 175 4.36 -32.81 -38.90
C VAL A 175 5.70 -33.21 -39.50
N MET A 176 6.79 -32.84 -38.83
CA MET A 176 8.16 -33.15 -39.24
C MET A 176 8.83 -34.03 -38.18
N PHE A 177 9.61 -34.99 -38.68
CA PHE A 177 10.52 -35.80 -37.90
C PHE A 177 11.93 -35.63 -38.46
N ALA A 178 12.85 -35.17 -37.63
CA ALA A 178 14.27 -35.09 -37.96
C ALA A 178 15.04 -35.97 -36.99
N SER A 179 15.76 -36.99 -37.49
CA SER A 179 16.51 -37.90 -36.63
C SER A 179 17.96 -37.98 -37.08
N ILE A 180 18.88 -37.99 -36.11
CA ILE A 180 20.29 -38.24 -36.38
C ILE A 180 20.47 -39.75 -36.59
N PRO A 181 20.89 -40.20 -37.79
CA PRO A 181 21.11 -41.61 -38.06
C PRO A 181 22.29 -42.13 -37.25
N ASN A 182 22.24 -43.40 -36.85
CA ASN A 182 23.33 -44.11 -36.16
C ASN A 182 23.81 -43.45 -34.86
N PHE A 183 22.99 -42.60 -34.23
CA PHE A 183 23.35 -41.98 -32.95
C PHE A 183 23.55 -43.01 -31.84
N ASN A 184 22.75 -44.09 -31.81
CA ASN A 184 22.91 -45.18 -30.86
C ASN A 184 24.24 -45.93 -31.01
N ASP A 185 24.79 -46.04 -32.23
CA ASP A 185 26.07 -46.71 -32.45
C ASP A 185 27.26 -45.82 -32.04
N PHE A 186 27.07 -44.50 -32.15
CA PHE A 186 28.02 -43.49 -31.69
C PHE A 186 27.98 -43.29 -30.16
N TYR A 187 26.81 -43.49 -29.56
CA TYR A 187 26.60 -43.39 -28.13
C TYR A 187 27.09 -44.67 -27.43
N ILE A 188 28.29 -44.60 -26.84
CA ILE A 188 28.87 -45.72 -26.10
C ILE A 188 29.18 -45.30 -24.65
N GLU A 189 28.47 -45.90 -23.70
CA GLU A 189 28.67 -45.76 -22.26
C GLU A 189 29.87 -46.61 -21.79
N LEU A 190 31.09 -46.18 -22.13
CA LEU A 190 32.33 -46.78 -21.63
C LEU A 190 33.02 -45.85 -20.63
N ASP A 191 33.67 -46.42 -19.60
CA ASP A 191 34.46 -45.67 -18.61
C ASP A 191 35.58 -44.84 -19.27
N GLY A 192 36.09 -45.29 -20.43
CA GLY A 192 37.06 -44.54 -21.24
C GLY A 192 36.46 -43.41 -22.10
N ASN A 193 35.13 -43.28 -22.17
CA ASN A 193 34.41 -42.28 -22.96
C ASN A 193 33.53 -41.36 -22.08
N ASN A 194 33.95 -41.08 -20.84
CA ASN A 194 33.20 -40.27 -19.88
C ASN A 194 31.71 -40.68 -19.75
N MET A 195 31.42 -41.99 -19.80
CA MET A 195 30.04 -42.53 -19.74
C MET A 195 29.11 -42.01 -20.85
N GLY A 196 29.64 -41.62 -22.01
CA GLY A 196 28.84 -41.11 -23.13
C GLY A 196 28.28 -39.68 -22.91
N VAL A 197 28.73 -38.98 -21.87
CA VAL A 197 28.25 -37.62 -21.54
C VAL A 197 28.58 -36.61 -22.64
N GLU A 198 29.73 -36.74 -23.31
CA GLU A 198 30.11 -35.85 -24.42
C GLU A 198 29.18 -36.00 -25.64
N CYS A 199 28.68 -37.22 -25.90
CA CYS A 199 27.71 -37.47 -26.97
C CYS A 199 26.37 -36.79 -26.65
N LEU A 200 25.95 -36.81 -25.38
CA LEU A 200 24.75 -36.11 -24.92
C LEU A 200 24.91 -34.60 -24.94
N ARG A 201 26.11 -34.09 -24.62
CA ARG A 201 26.42 -32.65 -24.74
C ARG A 201 26.29 -32.19 -26.18
N LEU A 202 26.88 -32.93 -27.14
CA LEU A 202 26.74 -32.63 -28.56
C LEU A 202 25.28 -32.67 -29.01
N LEU A 203 24.52 -33.68 -28.58
CA LEU A 203 23.09 -33.76 -28.92
C LEU A 203 22.31 -32.56 -28.36
N ASN A 204 22.58 -32.15 -27.12
CA ASN A 204 21.97 -30.97 -26.52
C ASN A 204 22.34 -29.68 -27.26
N GLU A 205 23.58 -29.54 -27.73
CA GLU A 205 24.00 -28.41 -28.56
C GLU A 205 23.22 -28.36 -29.88
N ILE A 206 23.09 -29.50 -30.57
CA ILE A 206 22.30 -29.59 -31.81
C ILE A 206 20.82 -29.23 -31.54
N ILE A 207 20.22 -29.75 -30.46
CA ILE A 207 18.84 -29.43 -30.10
C ILE A 207 18.68 -27.96 -29.75
N ALA A 208 19.63 -27.37 -29.03
CA ALA A 208 19.63 -25.95 -28.69
C ALA A 208 19.70 -25.07 -29.94
N ASP A 209 20.53 -25.43 -30.92
CA ASP A 209 20.60 -24.73 -32.21
C ASP A 209 19.26 -24.80 -32.96
N PHE A 210 18.58 -25.95 -32.95
CA PHE A 210 17.23 -26.06 -33.52
C PHE A 210 16.21 -25.19 -32.78
N ASP A 211 16.26 -25.17 -31.45
CA ASP A 211 15.35 -24.36 -30.63
C ASP A 211 15.60 -22.85 -30.88
N GLU A 212 16.85 -22.41 -31.02
CA GLU A 212 17.18 -21.02 -31.40
C GLU A 212 16.67 -20.67 -32.81
N LEU A 213 16.69 -21.62 -33.74
CA LEU A 213 16.09 -21.40 -35.06
C LEU A 213 14.58 -21.17 -34.95
N LEU A 214 13.86 -21.92 -34.13
CA LEU A 214 12.41 -21.76 -33.96
C LEU A 214 12.01 -20.41 -33.36
N ASP A 215 12.87 -19.78 -32.57
CA ASP A 215 12.62 -18.45 -31.98
C ASP A 215 12.64 -17.31 -33.02
N LYS A 216 13.15 -17.55 -34.24
CA LYS A 216 13.18 -16.54 -35.30
C LYS A 216 11.77 -16.23 -35.83
N GLU A 217 11.54 -14.97 -36.20
CA GLU A 217 10.21 -14.52 -36.63
C GLU A 217 9.62 -15.27 -37.83
N CYS A 218 10.48 -15.79 -38.72
CA CYS A 218 10.06 -16.58 -39.87
C CYS A 218 9.57 -18.00 -39.52
N TYR A 219 9.91 -18.50 -38.33
CA TYR A 219 9.59 -19.86 -37.88
C TYR A 219 8.59 -19.89 -36.71
N LYS A 220 8.01 -18.74 -36.33
CA LYS A 220 7.04 -18.60 -35.22
C LYS A 220 5.80 -19.49 -35.34
N ASP A 221 5.48 -19.97 -36.53
CA ASP A 221 4.33 -20.86 -36.79
C ASP A 221 4.68 -22.35 -36.65
N ILE A 222 5.97 -22.69 -36.46
CA ILE A 222 6.44 -24.04 -36.17
C ILE A 222 6.49 -24.22 -34.66
N GLU A 223 5.85 -25.29 -34.17
CA GLU A 223 5.78 -25.63 -32.76
C GLU A 223 6.50 -26.96 -32.51
N LYS A 224 7.48 -26.95 -31.61
CA LYS A 224 8.15 -28.17 -31.14
C LYS A 224 7.18 -29.00 -30.31
N ILE A 225 7.01 -30.27 -30.67
CA ILE A 225 6.17 -31.20 -29.89
C ILE A 225 7.00 -31.83 -28.78
N LYS A 226 8.12 -32.46 -29.15
CA LYS A 226 9.03 -33.14 -28.22
C LYS A 226 10.32 -33.58 -28.90
N THR A 227 11.29 -33.96 -28.09
CA THR A 227 12.43 -34.78 -28.50
C THR A 227 12.25 -36.20 -27.99
N ILE A 228 12.65 -37.20 -28.79
CA ILE A 228 12.66 -38.61 -28.41
C ILE A 228 14.03 -39.16 -28.81
N GLY A 229 14.94 -39.34 -27.84
CA GLY A 229 16.31 -39.73 -28.13
C GLY A 229 16.97 -38.73 -29.08
N SER A 230 17.49 -39.21 -30.22
CA SER A 230 18.09 -38.39 -31.28
C SER A 230 17.10 -37.84 -32.30
N THR A 231 15.79 -38.01 -32.08
CA THR A 231 14.72 -37.55 -32.98
C THR A 231 14.05 -36.28 -32.44
N TYR A 232 14.01 -35.24 -33.26
CA TYR A 232 13.30 -33.98 -33.05
C TYR A 232 11.94 -34.02 -33.78
N MET A 233 10.86 -33.65 -33.07
CA MET A 233 9.50 -33.63 -33.60
C MET A 233 8.90 -32.23 -33.51
N SER A 234 8.44 -31.71 -34.63
CA SER A 234 7.76 -30.41 -34.72
C SER A 234 6.51 -30.51 -35.59
N ALA A 235 5.61 -29.53 -35.43
CA ALA A 235 4.39 -29.42 -36.21
C ALA A 235 4.09 -27.96 -36.58
N VAL A 236 3.33 -27.79 -37.65
CA VAL A 236 2.83 -26.49 -38.15
C VAL A 236 1.32 -26.53 -38.29
N GLY A 237 0.69 -25.35 -38.18
CA GLY A 237 -0.77 -25.22 -38.32
C GLY A 237 -1.55 -25.46 -37.02
N LEU A 238 -0.86 -25.45 -35.86
CA LEU A 238 -1.49 -25.59 -34.54
C LEU A 238 -1.90 -24.24 -33.93
N VAL A 239 -1.24 -23.13 -34.28
CA VAL A 239 -1.53 -21.81 -33.72
C VAL A 239 -2.76 -21.20 -34.40
N PRO A 240 -3.82 -20.82 -33.65
CA PRO A 240 -4.96 -20.11 -34.22
C PRO A 240 -4.53 -18.70 -34.65
N THR A 241 -4.61 -18.39 -35.95
CA THR A 241 -4.36 -17.04 -36.45
C THR A 241 -5.50 -16.10 -36.00
N THR A 242 -5.32 -15.46 -34.84
CA THR A 242 -6.26 -14.46 -34.32
C THR A 242 -6.23 -13.22 -35.21
N GLY A 243 -7.16 -13.16 -36.17
CA GLY A 243 -7.58 -11.93 -36.84
C GLY A 243 -6.56 -11.32 -37.80
N THR A 244 -6.95 -11.22 -39.07
CA THR A 244 -6.30 -10.40 -40.11
C THR A 244 -5.08 -11.00 -40.80
N LYS A 245 -5.27 -12.17 -41.45
CA LYS A 245 -4.80 -12.47 -42.82
C LYS A 245 -5.25 -13.88 -43.19
N ALA A 246 -6.52 -14.01 -43.55
CA ALA A 246 -7.05 -15.19 -44.26
C ALA A 246 -6.44 -15.39 -45.67
N LYS A 247 -5.20 -14.91 -45.92
CA LYS A 247 -4.57 -14.80 -47.24
C LYS A 247 -3.03 -14.76 -47.25
N LYS A 248 -2.32 -15.01 -46.15
CA LYS A 248 -0.99 -15.64 -46.30
C LYS A 248 -1.28 -17.13 -46.35
N SER A 249 -1.19 -17.70 -47.56
CA SER A 249 -1.71 -19.04 -47.85
C SER A 249 -1.25 -20.05 -46.80
N ILE A 250 -2.13 -20.96 -46.41
CA ILE A 250 -1.80 -22.13 -45.59
C ILE A 250 -0.62 -22.91 -46.21
N ASP A 251 -0.46 -22.83 -47.54
CA ASP A 251 0.71 -23.33 -48.27
C ASP A 251 2.03 -22.68 -47.82
N SER A 252 2.02 -21.41 -47.40
CA SER A 252 3.23 -20.72 -46.92
C SER A 252 3.67 -21.22 -45.54
N HIS A 253 2.72 -21.63 -44.68
CA HIS A 253 3.06 -22.25 -43.39
C HIS A 253 3.58 -23.68 -43.58
N LEU A 254 2.99 -24.43 -44.51
CA LEU A 254 3.45 -25.78 -44.87
C LEU A 254 4.79 -25.78 -45.62
N SER A 255 5.08 -24.76 -46.42
CA SER A 255 6.37 -24.60 -47.13
C SER A 255 7.52 -24.14 -46.24
N THR A 256 7.24 -23.84 -44.97
CA THR A 256 8.25 -23.42 -43.99
C THR A 256 8.93 -24.64 -43.32
N LEU A 257 8.28 -25.81 -43.40
CA LEU A 257 8.90 -27.12 -43.14
C LEU A 257 9.75 -27.58 -44.33
#